data_AF-A0A2V9MSF3-F1
#
_entry.id   AF-A0A2V9MSF3-F1
#
_cell.length_a   1.000
_cell.length_b   1.000
_cell.length_c   1.000
_cell.angle_alpha   90.00
_cell.angle_beta   90.00
_cell.angle_gamma   90.00
#
_symmetry.space_group_name_H-M   'P 1'
#
loop_
_entity.id
_entity.type
_entity.pdbx_description
1 polymer ?
#
loop_
_entity_poly.entity_id
_entity_poly.type
_entity_poly.pdbx_seq_one_letter_code
_entity_poly.pdbx_strand_id
1 'polypeptide(L)'
;MRILHCSVLITAALLAGSGRETFTNWHRLSDQPIITLQGGGWESAGTFNPAVVVHDGRFVMLYRAQDGNGTSRLGYAESADGIHFIRHSQPVLSPETDYEK
;
A
#
# COMPACT_ATOMS: atom_id res chain seq x y z
N MET A 1 8.65 -40.58 -55.54
CA MET A 1 8.03 -40.70 -54.21
C MET A 1 9.04 -40.23 -53.18
N ARG A 2 8.93 -38.96 -52.75
CA ARG A 2 9.87 -38.32 -51.80
C ARG A 2 9.39 -38.64 -50.38
N ILE A 3 10.19 -39.37 -49.61
CA ILE A 3 9.95 -39.56 -48.18
C ILE A 3 10.81 -38.51 -47.45
N LEU A 4 10.17 -37.42 -47.00
CA LEU A 4 10.83 -36.44 -46.14
C LEU A 4 10.90 -37.00 -44.72
N HIS A 5 12.13 -37.03 -44.17
CA HIS A 5 12.38 -37.20 -42.75
C HIS A 5 12.01 -35.89 -42.04
N CYS A 6 11.05 -35.92 -41.12
CA CYS A 6 10.75 -34.80 -40.25
C CYS A 6 11.45 -35.03 -38.91
N SER A 7 12.67 -34.49 -38.79
CA SER A 7 13.43 -34.48 -37.54
C SER A 7 12.78 -33.48 -36.58
N VAL A 8 12.17 -33.97 -35.50
CA VAL A 8 11.66 -33.12 -34.42
C VAL A 8 12.87 -32.64 -33.61
N LEU A 9 13.31 -31.41 -33.86
CA LEU A 9 14.27 -30.70 -33.02
C LEU A 9 13.59 -30.32 -31.71
N ILE A 10 13.96 -30.99 -30.62
CA ILE A 10 13.62 -30.57 -29.26
C ILE A 10 14.45 -29.31 -28.97
N THR A 11 13.83 -28.14 -29.06
CA THR A 11 14.42 -26.91 -28.56
C THR A 11 14.40 -26.96 -27.04
N ALA A 12 15.57 -27.19 -26.43
CA ALA A 12 15.75 -26.96 -25.00
C ALA A 12 15.49 -25.48 -24.72
N ALA A 13 14.34 -25.16 -24.13
CA ALA A 13 14.08 -23.84 -23.59
C ALA A 13 15.11 -23.60 -22.48
N LEU A 14 16.00 -22.63 -22.70
CA LEU A 14 16.92 -22.13 -21.69
C LEU A 14 16.13 -21.85 -20.42
N LEU A 15 16.48 -22.51 -19.32
CA LEU A 15 16.15 -22.04 -17.98
C LEU A 15 16.90 -20.72 -17.78
N ALA A 16 16.34 -19.63 -18.30
CA ALA A 16 16.70 -18.30 -17.83
C ALA A 16 16.30 -18.29 -16.36
N GLY A 17 17.28 -18.53 -15.48
CA GLY A 17 17.11 -18.37 -14.05
C GLY A 17 16.48 -17.01 -13.83
N SER A 18 15.31 -16.99 -13.21
CA SER A 18 14.62 -15.76 -12.82
C SER A 18 15.55 -15.02 -11.87
N GLY A 19 16.32 -14.09 -12.40
CA GLY A 19 17.11 -13.17 -11.62
C GLY A 19 16.16 -12.56 -10.60
N ARG A 20 16.54 -12.63 -9.32
CA ARG A 20 15.80 -11.99 -8.24
C ARG A 20 15.75 -10.51 -8.60
N GLU A 21 14.59 -10.03 -9.06
CA GLU A 21 14.32 -8.62 -9.33
C GLU A 21 14.74 -7.85 -8.09
N THR A 22 15.94 -7.28 -8.11
CA THR A 22 16.40 -6.43 -7.02
C THR A 22 15.60 -5.15 -7.13
N PHE A 23 14.88 -4.82 -6.07
CA PHE A 23 14.16 -3.56 -5.92
C PHE A 23 15.13 -2.37 -5.91
N THR A 24 15.65 -1.99 -7.07
CA THR A 24 16.54 -0.85 -7.29
C THR A 24 15.78 0.27 -8.02
N ASN A 25 16.29 1.50 -7.96
CA ASN A 25 15.71 2.68 -8.63
C ASN A 25 14.32 3.10 -8.12
N TRP A 26 14.16 3.19 -6.80
CA TRP A 26 12.96 3.80 -6.22
C TRP A 26 12.96 5.29 -6.44
N HIS A 27 11.89 5.78 -7.07
CA HIS A 27 11.59 7.20 -7.19
C HIS A 27 10.36 7.53 -6.34
N ARG A 28 10.37 8.74 -5.78
CA ARG A 28 9.20 9.27 -5.07
C ARG A 28 8.03 9.36 -6.06
N LEU A 29 6.86 8.87 -5.65
CA LEU A 29 5.64 8.96 -6.45
C LEU A 29 5.17 10.42 -6.62
N SER A 30 5.23 11.21 -5.56
CA SER A 30 4.77 12.61 -5.51
C SER A 30 5.50 13.40 -4.42
N ASP A 31 5.72 14.69 -4.64
CA ASP A 31 6.21 15.64 -3.62
C ASP A 31 5.15 15.99 -2.58
N GLN A 32 3.89 15.61 -2.83
CA GLN A 32 2.79 15.72 -1.88
C GLN A 32 2.50 14.37 -1.23
N PRO A 33 2.10 14.35 0.05
CA PRO A 33 1.73 13.11 0.73
C PRO A 33 0.41 12.55 0.19
N ILE A 34 0.30 11.22 0.11
CA ILE A 34 -0.95 10.52 -0.27
C ILE A 34 -2.04 10.63 0.79
N ILE A 35 -1.64 10.88 2.04
CA ILE A 35 -2.53 11.14 3.17
C ILE A 35 -1.96 12.31 3.97
N THR A 36 -2.77 13.34 4.18
CA THR A 36 -2.39 14.57 4.88
C THR A 36 -3.41 14.86 5.97
N LEU A 37 -2.99 15.67 6.95
CA LEU A 37 -3.86 16.22 7.99
C LEU A 37 -5.09 16.93 7.40
N GLN A 38 -6.22 16.80 8.09
CA GLN A 38 -7.48 17.41 7.66
C GLN A 38 -8.30 17.92 8.84
N GLY A 39 -9.00 19.04 8.60
CA GLY A 39 -9.95 19.63 9.55
C GLY A 39 -9.36 20.02 10.91
N GLY A 40 -10.24 20.18 11.89
CA GLY A 40 -9.90 20.26 13.30
C GLY A 40 -10.44 19.02 14.01
N GLY A 41 -9.63 18.34 14.82
CA GLY A 41 -10.01 17.10 15.48
C GLY A 41 -8.88 16.08 15.54
N TRP A 42 -9.23 14.79 15.48
CA TRP A 42 -8.30 13.68 15.70
C TRP A 42 -7.19 13.52 14.65
N GLU A 43 -7.27 14.25 13.53
CA GLU A 43 -6.27 14.28 12.45
C GLU A 43 -5.57 15.65 12.32
N SER A 44 -5.79 16.58 13.26
CA SER A 44 -5.39 17.98 13.08
C SER A 44 -3.89 18.23 13.17
N ALA A 45 -3.12 17.34 13.80
CA ALA A 45 -1.69 17.55 14.05
C ALA A 45 -0.80 16.64 13.20
N GLY A 46 -1.25 15.46 12.80
CA GLY A 46 -0.46 14.61 11.93
C GLY A 46 -1.15 13.33 11.49
N THR A 47 -0.75 12.83 10.31
CA THR A 47 -1.13 11.54 9.75
C THR A 47 0.14 10.82 9.26
N PHE A 48 0.46 9.66 9.81
CA PHE A 48 1.72 8.97 9.56
C PHE A 48 1.65 7.47 9.92
N ASN A 49 2.76 6.75 9.72
CA ASN A 49 2.91 5.31 10.01
C ASN A 49 1.77 4.42 9.49
N PRO A 50 1.45 4.45 8.17
CA PRO A 50 0.39 3.62 7.62
C PRO A 50 0.80 2.16 7.49
N ALA A 51 -0.19 1.28 7.53
CA ALA A 51 -0.14 -0.10 7.06
C ALA A 51 -1.18 -0.26 5.94
N VAL A 52 -0.78 -0.82 4.80
CA VAL A 52 -1.65 -0.99 3.63
C VAL A 52 -1.65 -2.45 3.19
N VAL A 53 -2.84 -3.01 2.96
CA VAL A 53 -3.06 -4.35 2.43
C VAL A 53 -4.02 -4.30 1.25
N VAL A 54 -4.02 -5.33 0.41
CA VAL A 54 -5.09 -5.55 -0.58
C VAL A 54 -6.09 -6.53 0.01
N HIS A 55 -7.34 -6.14 0.12
CA HIS A 55 -8.46 -6.94 0.61
C HIS A 55 -9.66 -6.75 -0.32
N ASP A 56 -10.25 -7.85 -0.81
CA ASP A 56 -11.39 -7.85 -1.74
C ASP A 56 -11.23 -6.90 -2.95
N GLY A 57 -10.02 -6.88 -3.52
CA GLY A 57 -9.69 -6.04 -4.69
C GLY A 57 -9.51 -4.55 -4.40
N ARG A 58 -9.46 -4.15 -3.13
CA ARG A 58 -9.28 -2.77 -2.67
C ARG A 58 -7.99 -2.64 -1.85
N PHE A 59 -7.33 -1.50 -1.96
CA PHE A 59 -6.29 -1.13 -1.01
C PHE A 59 -6.95 -0.63 0.27
N VAL A 60 -6.67 -1.27 1.39
CA VAL A 60 -7.14 -0.89 2.71
C VAL A 60 -5.96 -0.38 3.51
N MET A 61 -6.07 0.86 4.01
CA MET A 61 -5.07 1.53 4.82
C MET A 61 -5.58 1.73 6.24
N LEU A 62 -4.80 1.26 7.21
CA LEU A 62 -4.85 1.79 8.58
C LEU A 62 -3.72 2.79 8.74
N TYR A 63 -4.01 3.97 9.27
CA TYR A 63 -3.01 5.01 9.49
C TYR A 63 -3.12 5.58 10.88
N ARG A 64 -1.98 5.98 11.46
CA ARG A 64 -1.99 6.73 12.71
C ARG A 64 -2.31 8.18 12.41
N ALA A 65 -3.23 8.73 13.20
CA ALA A 65 -3.55 10.15 13.23
C ALA A 65 -3.37 10.71 14.64
N GLN A 66 -3.09 12.00 14.73
CA GLN A 66 -2.87 12.70 15.99
C GLN A 66 -3.63 14.03 16.02
N ASP A 67 -4.26 14.34 17.16
CA ASP A 67 -4.83 15.67 17.43
C ASP A 67 -3.80 16.66 17.99
N GLY A 68 -4.24 17.92 18.15
CA GLY A 68 -3.41 18.98 18.73
C GLY A 68 -2.91 18.74 20.16
N ASN A 69 -3.48 17.77 20.89
CA ASN A 69 -3.03 17.40 22.24
C ASN A 69 -2.03 16.24 22.23
N GLY A 70 -1.70 15.69 21.05
CA GLY A 70 -0.79 14.56 20.92
C GLY A 70 -1.47 13.19 21.00
N THR A 71 -2.79 13.13 21.22
CA THR A 71 -3.51 11.86 21.37
C THR A 71 -3.61 11.15 20.02
N SER A 72 -3.16 9.90 19.98
CA SER A 72 -3.10 9.09 18.76
C SER A 72 -4.33 8.21 18.57
N ARG A 73 -4.80 8.07 17.33
CA ARG A 73 -5.93 7.20 16.94
C ARG A 73 -5.61 6.49 15.63
N LEU A 74 -6.30 5.38 15.34
CA LEU A 74 -6.21 4.73 14.02
C LEU A 74 -7.34 5.19 13.12
N GLY A 75 -6.99 5.78 11.98
CA GLY A 75 -7.90 6.03 10.89
C GLY A 75 -7.95 4.85 9.91
N TYR A 76 -9.03 4.81 9.13
CA TYR A 76 -9.23 3.83 8.07
C TYR A 76 -9.47 4.56 6.76
N ALA A 77 -8.84 4.07 5.69
CA ALA A 77 -9.07 4.61 4.35
C ALA A 77 -8.98 3.51 3.29
N GLU A 78 -9.70 3.69 2.19
CA GLU A 78 -9.71 2.74 1.08
C GLU A 78 -9.33 3.41 -0.24
N SER A 79 -8.71 2.65 -1.13
CA SER A 79 -8.35 3.12 -2.46
C SER A 79 -8.56 2.02 -3.50
N ALA A 80 -8.89 2.42 -4.72
CA ALA A 80 -8.93 1.53 -5.88
C ALA A 80 -7.56 1.42 -6.58
N ASP A 81 -6.66 2.39 -6.39
CA ASP A 81 -5.40 2.52 -7.12
C ASP A 81 -4.15 2.55 -6.21
N GLY A 82 -4.34 2.58 -4.90
CA GLY A 82 -3.25 2.63 -3.92
C GLY A 82 -2.60 4.01 -3.78
N ILE A 83 -3.17 5.04 -4.39
CA ILE A 83 -2.64 6.41 -4.41
C ILE A 83 -3.69 7.39 -3.86
N HIS A 84 -4.94 7.28 -4.33
CA HIS A 84 -6.04 8.15 -3.93
C HIS A 84 -6.93 7.44 -2.92
N PHE A 85 -6.83 7.85 -1.65
CA PHE A 85 -7.55 7.23 -0.54
C PHE A 85 -8.79 8.03 -0.12
N ILE A 86 -9.91 7.32 0.05
CA ILE A 86 -11.14 7.83 0.65
C ILE A 86 -11.14 7.40 2.12
N ARG A 87 -11.15 8.38 3.03
CA ARG A 87 -11.07 8.16 4.48
C ARG A 87 -12.44 7.95 5.08
N HIS A 88 -12.51 7.12 6.13
CA HIS A 88 -13.64 7.14 7.05
C HIS A 88 -13.61 8.42 7.90
N SER A 89 -14.78 8.93 8.25
CA SER A 89 -14.91 10.19 9.00
C SER A 89 -14.54 10.07 10.48
N GLN A 90 -14.52 8.85 11.02
CA GLN A 90 -14.24 8.57 12.43
C GLN A 90 -13.08 7.56 12.54
N PRO A 91 -12.31 7.64 13.64
CA PRO A 91 -11.27 6.65 13.90
C PRO A 91 -11.89 5.28 14.14
N VAL A 92 -11.19 4.22 13.72
CA VAL A 92 -11.57 2.83 13.98
C VAL A 92 -10.98 2.29 15.29
N LEU A 93 -10.00 3.00 15.87
CA LEU A 93 -9.48 2.73 17.21
C LEU A 93 -9.13 4.05 17.89
N SER A 94 -9.60 4.22 19.13
CA SER A 94 -9.32 5.39 19.97
C SER A 94 -8.88 4.93 21.37
N PRO A 95 -8.08 5.74 22.09
CA PRO A 95 -7.80 5.53 23.51
C PRO A 95 -9.10 5.46 24.32
N GLU A 96 -9.21 4.46 25.18
CA GLU A 96 -10.33 4.25 26.09
C GLU A 96 -9.93 4.57 27.54
N THR A 97 -8.64 4.63 27.82
CA THR A 97 -8.09 4.91 29.15
C THR A 97 -7.05 6.04 29.12
N ASP A 98 -6.70 6.58 30.29
CA ASP A 98 -5.77 7.71 30.36
C ASP A 98 -4.31 7.33 30.06
N TYR A 99 -3.92 6.06 30.25
CA TYR A 99 -2.56 5.61 29.93
C TYR A 99 -2.32 5.40 28.43
N GLU A 100 -3.38 5.47 27.61
CA GLU A 100 -3.35 5.29 26.15
C GLU A 100 -3.26 6.62 25.39
N LYS A 101 -3.32 7.76 26.08
CA LYS A 101 -3.33 9.10 25.50
C LYS A 101 -1.93 9.69 25.31
#